data_AF-A0A958MVD0-F1
#
_entry.id   AF-A0A958MVD0-F1
#
_cell.length_a   1.000
_cell.length_b   1.000
_cell.length_c   1.000
_cell.angle_alpha   90.00
_cell.angle_beta   90.00
_cell.angle_gamma   90.00
#
_symmetry.space_group_name_H-M   'P 1'
#
loop_
_entity.id
_entity.type
_entity.pdbx_description
1 polymer ?
#
loop_
_entity_poly.entity_id
_entity_poly.type
_entity_poly.pdbx_seq_one_letter_code
_entity_poly.pdbx_strand_id
1 'polypeptide(L)'
;FAADDHHKKNAEALVNEEAANMVVQNGFTPESFIRLIRDILKQPDRLERLSVNIRKFHRPRAAEETAKVLLAEMAGKIGHE
;
A
#
# COMPACT_ATOMS: atom_id res chain seq x y z
N PHE A 1 -15.79 8.47 10.41
CA PHE A 1 -14.77 9.52 10.21
C PHE A 1 -13.33 9.01 10.28
N ALA A 2 -12.96 8.05 11.13
CA ALA A 2 -11.57 7.52 11.16
C ALA A 2 -11.18 6.71 9.90
N ALA A 3 -12.08 5.89 9.34
CA ALA A 3 -11.75 4.99 8.23
C ALA A 3 -11.30 5.71 6.93
N ASP A 4 -11.90 6.85 6.60
CA ASP A 4 -11.55 7.61 5.38
C ASP A 4 -10.12 8.16 5.42
N ASP A 5 -9.71 8.72 6.56
CA ASP A 5 -8.33 9.20 6.73
C ASP A 5 -7.33 8.05 6.78
N HIS A 6 -7.71 6.89 7.35
CA HIS A 6 -6.84 5.71 7.35
C HIS A 6 -6.64 5.14 5.94
N HIS A 7 -7.70 5.04 5.13
CA HIS A 7 -7.58 4.57 3.74
C HIS A 7 -6.74 5.53 2.89
N LYS A 8 -6.93 6.84 3.07
CA LYS A 8 -6.15 7.87 2.39
C LYS A 8 -4.66 7.76 2.74
N LYS A 9 -4.31 7.63 4.02
CA LYS A 9 -2.91 7.46 4.46
C LYS A 9 -2.24 6.21 3.88
N ASN A 10 -2.99 5.10 3.80
CA ASN A 10 -2.48 3.89 3.17
C ASN A 10 -2.20 4.09 1.67
N ALA A 11 -3.08 4.81 0.96
CA ALA A 11 -2.86 5.15 -0.44
C ALA A 11 -1.68 6.12 -0.62
N GLU A 12 -1.58 7.15 0.24
CA GLU A 12 -0.46 8.11 0.24
C GLU A 12 0.89 7.41 0.41
N ALA A 13 0.98 6.39 1.27
CA ALA A 13 2.20 5.60 1.43
C ALA A 13 2.68 4.98 0.10
N LEU A 14 1.76 4.52 -0.75
CA LEU A 14 2.10 3.96 -2.07
C LEU A 14 2.38 5.05 -3.11
N VAL A 15 1.59 6.14 -3.11
CA VAL A 15 1.75 7.25 -4.07
C VAL A 15 3.07 7.97 -3.88
N ASN A 16 3.47 8.21 -2.62
CA ASN A 16 4.71 8.92 -2.29
C ASN A 16 5.97 8.18 -2.77
N GLU A 17 5.89 6.86 -2.93
CA GLU A 17 6.96 6.02 -3.48
C GLU A 17 6.80 5.77 -4.99
N GLU A 18 5.92 6.52 -5.66
CA GLU A 18 5.58 6.34 -7.07
C GLU A 18 5.22 4.88 -7.41
N ALA A 19 4.46 4.23 -6.52
CA ALA A 19 4.06 2.83 -6.65
C ALA A 19 2.57 2.65 -6.99
N ALA A 20 1.76 3.72 -6.84
CA ALA A 20 0.34 3.71 -7.18
C ALA A 20 -0.14 5.09 -7.61
N ASN A 21 -1.36 5.14 -8.17
CA ASN A 21 -2.12 6.37 -8.37
C ASN A 21 -3.28 6.38 -7.38
N MET A 22 -3.50 7.49 -6.69
CA MET A 22 -4.67 7.66 -5.83
C MET A 22 -5.82 8.31 -6.61
N VAL A 23 -6.99 7.71 -6.51
CA VAL A 23 -8.24 8.27 -7.04
C VAL A 23 -9.09 8.67 -5.86
N VAL A 24 -9.41 9.96 -5.76
CA VAL A 24 -10.22 10.49 -4.67
C VAL A 24 -11.70 10.30 -5.03
N GLN A 25 -12.52 9.88 -4.08
CA GLN A 25 -13.96 9.63 -4.30
C GLN A 25 -14.70 10.88 -4.82
N ASN A 26 -14.31 12.06 -4.33
CA ASN A 26 -14.87 13.31 -4.80
C ASN A 26 -14.50 13.53 -6.28
N GLY A 27 -15.49 13.56 -7.17
CA GLY A 27 -15.29 13.69 -8.62
C GLY A 27 -14.89 12.38 -9.31
N PHE A 28 -14.98 11.23 -8.62
CA PHE A 28 -14.87 9.94 -9.27
C PHE A 28 -16.15 9.62 -10.05
N THR A 29 -16.07 9.68 -11.38
CA THR A 29 -17.16 9.38 -12.30
C THR A 29 -16.69 8.33 -13.31
N PRO A 30 -17.60 7.65 -14.01
CA PRO A 30 -17.22 6.73 -15.07
C PRO A 30 -16.29 7.36 -16.11
N GLU A 31 -16.55 8.62 -16.50
CA GLU A 31 -15.76 9.34 -17.49
C GLU A 31 -14.37 9.70 -16.96
N SER A 32 -14.26 10.13 -15.70
CA SER A 32 -12.96 10.43 -15.10
C SER A 32 -12.12 9.16 -14.93
N PHE A 33 -12.75 8.02 -14.60
CA PHE A 33 -12.07 6.75 -14.52
C PHE A 33 -11.58 6.23 -15.88
N ILE A 34 -12.42 6.30 -16.91
CA ILE A 34 -12.03 5.91 -18.28
C ILE A 34 -10.87 6.77 -18.78
N ARG A 35 -10.90 8.09 -18.52
CA ARG A 35 -9.78 8.98 -18.86
C ARG A 35 -8.50 8.58 -18.15
N LEU A 36 -8.57 8.35 -16.83
CA LEU A 36 -7.43 7.90 -16.04
C LEU A 36 -6.79 6.62 -16.62
N ILE A 37 -7.59 5.60 -16.93
CA ILE A 37 -7.09 4.35 -17.51
C ILE A 37 -6.41 4.62 -18.85
N ARG A 38 -7.03 5.39 -19.74
CA ARG A 38 -6.45 5.74 -21.05
C ARG A 38 -5.13 6.49 -20.91
N ASP A 39 -5.03 7.41 -19.95
CA ASP A 39 -3.81 8.18 -19.71
C ASP A 39 -2.68 7.30 -19.18
N ILE A 40 -2.98 6.33 -18.31
CA ILE A 40 -2.00 5.34 -17.85
C ILE A 40 -1.52 4.46 -19.01
N LEU A 41 -2.44 3.95 -19.85
CA LEU A 41 -2.09 3.09 -21.00
C LEU A 41 -1.22 3.80 -22.04
N LYS A 42 -1.33 5.13 -22.16
CA LYS A 42 -0.48 5.94 -23.05
C LYS A 42 0.93 6.17 -22.50
N GLN A 43 1.21 5.77 -21.26
CA GLN A 43 2.47 6.03 -20.57
C GLN A 43 3.11 4.70 -20.10
N PRO A 44 3.55 3.83 -21.03
CA PRO A 44 4.09 2.51 -20.67
C PRO A 44 5.28 2.60 -19.70
N ASP A 45 6.17 3.58 -19.87
CA ASP A 45 7.30 3.80 -18.96
C ASP A 45 6.86 4.12 -17.53
N ARG A 46 5.74 4.85 -17.38
CA ARG A 46 5.17 5.13 -16.07
C ARG A 46 4.59 3.86 -15.46
N LEU A 47 3.89 3.05 -16.25
CA LEU A 47 3.34 1.78 -15.79
C LEU A 47 4.45 0.82 -15.31
N GLU A 48 5.57 0.77 -16.03
CA GLU A 48 6.74 -0.01 -15.64
C GLU A 48 7.33 0.50 -14.31
N ARG A 49 7.48 1.83 -14.14
CA ARG A 49 7.93 2.40 -12.86
C ARG A 49 7.02 2.02 -11.69
N LEU A 50 5.70 2.12 -11.86
CA LEU A 50 4.74 1.70 -10.84
C LEU A 50 4.92 0.22 -10.49
N SER A 51 5.07 -0.65 -11.50
CA SER A 51 5.28 -2.10 -11.37
C SER A 51 6.57 -2.47 -10.64
N VAL A 52 7.66 -1.72 -10.87
CA VAL A 52 8.92 -1.91 -10.16
C VAL A 52 8.80 -1.40 -8.72
N ASN A 53 8.26 -0.20 -8.51
CA ASN A 53 8.20 0.43 -7.20
C ASN A 53 7.26 -0.29 -6.23
N ILE A 54 6.13 -0.85 -6.70
CA ILE A 54 5.21 -1.57 -5.82
C ILE A 54 5.87 -2.78 -5.16
N ARG A 55 6.91 -3.36 -5.76
CA ARG A 55 7.66 -4.49 -5.18
C ARG A 55 8.41 -4.10 -3.89
N LYS A 56 8.74 -2.83 -3.69
CA LYS A 56 9.38 -2.33 -2.45
C LYS A 56 8.48 -2.54 -1.22
N PHE A 57 7.17 -2.60 -1.42
CA PHE A 57 6.19 -2.83 -0.36
C PHE A 57 5.99 -4.31 -0.04
N HIS A 58 6.58 -5.21 -0.84
CA HIS A 58 6.54 -6.64 -0.54
C HIS A 58 7.33 -6.92 0.74
N ARG A 59 6.65 -7.49 1.74
CA ARG A 59 7.25 -7.97 2.98
C ARG A 59 7.21 -9.50 2.99
N PRO A 60 8.24 -10.19 2.47
CA PRO A 60 8.26 -11.64 2.48
C PRO A 60 8.25 -12.14 3.92
N ARG A 61 7.51 -13.22 4.19
CA ARG A 61 7.40 -13.84 5.53
C ARG A 61 6.86 -12.91 6.63
N ALA A 62 6.13 -11.83 6.29
CA ALA A 62 5.60 -10.88 7.27
C ALA A 62 4.86 -11.55 8.44
N ALA A 63 4.03 -12.56 8.16
CA ALA A 63 3.30 -13.30 9.20
C ALA A 63 4.23 -14.11 10.12
N GLU A 64 5.25 -14.78 9.55
CA GLU A 64 6.23 -15.57 10.31
C GLU A 64 7.08 -14.67 11.21
N GLU A 65 7.60 -13.57 10.68
CA GLU A 65 8.37 -12.59 11.44
C GLU A 65 7.53 -11.93 12.54
N THR A 66 6.25 -11.66 12.27
CA THR A 66 5.31 -11.18 13.28
C THR A 66 5.13 -12.22 14.39
N ALA A 67 4.92 -13.49 14.03
CA ALA A 67 4.77 -14.57 15.01
C ALA A 67 6.03 -14.75 15.88
N LYS A 68 7.23 -14.67 15.29
CA LYS A 68 8.51 -14.74 16.03
C LYS A 68 8.60 -13.64 17.10
N VAL A 69 8.27 -12.40 16.74
CA VAL A 69 8.28 -11.27 17.68
C VAL A 69 7.28 -11.50 18.82
N LEU A 70 6.07 -11.96 18.52
CA LEU A 70 5.05 -12.24 19.53
C LEU A 70 5.48 -13.36 20.49
N LEU A 71 6.04 -14.46 19.96
CA LEU A 71 6.50 -15.58 20.79
C LEU A 71 7.70 -15.20 21.68
N ALA A 72 8.65 -14.42 21.17
CA ALA A 72 9.78 -13.93 21.95
C ALA A 72 9.33 -13.04 23.11
N GLU A 73 8.39 -12.14 22.87
CA GLU A 73 7.79 -11.27 23.89
C GLU A 73 7.07 -12.08 24.98
N MET A 74 6.35 -13.14 24.60
CA MET A 74 5.68 -14.03 25.56
C MET A 74 6.70 -14.82 26.39
N ALA A 75 7.74 -15.36 25.77
CA ALA A 75 8.80 -16.11 26.47
C ALA A 75 9.57 -15.23 27.47
N GLY A 76 9.83 -13.96 27.12
CA GLY A 76 10.46 -12.99 28.01
C GLY A 76 9.58 -12.61 29.22
N LYS A 77 8.26 -12.62 29.07
CA LYS A 77 7.32 -12.39 30.17
C LYS A 77 7.19 -13.59 31.11
N ILE A 78 7.32 -14.81 30.60
CA ILE A 78 7.25 -16.05 31.39
C ILE A 78 8.53 -16.27 32.22
N GLY A 79 9.67 -15.69 31.84
CA GLY A 79 10.95 -15.80 32.57
C GLY A 79 11.16 -14.79 33.71
N HIS A 80 10.20 -13.92 33.97
CA HIS A 80 10.26 -12.87 35.01
C HIS A 80 9.24 -13.06 36.16
N GLU A 81 8.62 -14.24 36.25
CA GLU A 81 7.84 -14.71 37.41
C GLU A 81 8.61 -15.78 38.20
#